data_AF-A0A3D8PK15-F1
#
_entry.id   AF-A0A3D8PK15-F1
#
_cell.length_a   1.000
_cell.length_b   1.000
_cell.length_c   1.000
_cell.angle_alpha   90.00
_cell.angle_beta   90.00
_cell.angle_gamma   90.00
#
_symmetry.space_group_name_H-M   'P 1'
#
loop_
_entity.id
_entity.type
_entity.pdbx_description
1 polymer ?
#
loop_
_entity_poly.entity_id
_entity_poly.type
_entity_poly.pdbx_seq_one_letter_code
_entity_poly.pdbx_strand_id
1 'polypeptide(L)'
;MSENIISTNEMRLRMIDLEYKDLAEQNFKSKLKQIYIEEFGIEIDANIEVFQSSDSDNPKIKESGYDGTAVHFYSEKEGINEVYVISQGTQDTKDWEYNIKAMFAGLDYSQAEATYLFTEEVINRVETKSDLSVIGLSHSLAHNNNTTAHLAYDTFDKIYSVNGAQTNYYQLFEMDRHFRRELRNKFNITISDPDAIYNLDPVKLEAFAKDYYADKGGNIHQIISLDDPLYAVSGTRGFFTLGAVDYIDTNPDYPGLRTIMVDIPDHVIQDFQELAIQYTIASNKGGLEAAIYDILGVDMGLINEIDGIGSVAKLYFTKQSELDTMIRNLNDNIPKLMSNITTITSNADVIFGRLQDAGYITGKQKDVLVTEITKIEKELQGIQTTIKSNVGIRDMGDFFAQLGGDAGSILKIKGHIDAIQESLETLSKDDFLEILHRIGESHSISEILQSISGGNKSYIGTDMVLTARKGKKEIRVNMSAALQMYNQGSAILQEKEFEIEQFSKAIEREMIEAYKNERKKVIQKINDMEASPRLYNNLLSTHGLFPTFTKRITSIRAHEVLYPLEQADLDQELQRLRETAEKARLQIEGYRKAIESLFEEDERIAKQFDLIRGI
;
A
#
# COMPACT_ATOMS: atom_id res chain seq x y z
N MET A 1 -7.29 21.12 26.65
CA MET A 1 -7.14 20.01 25.70
C MET A 1 -5.86 19.31 26.08
N SER A 2 -5.92 18.00 26.36
CA SER A 2 -4.72 17.15 26.40
C SER A 2 -4.03 17.23 25.03
N GLU A 3 -2.70 17.12 25.00
CA GLU A 3 -1.99 16.93 23.72
C GLU A 3 -2.40 15.57 23.14
N ASN A 4 -2.63 15.52 21.83
CA ASN A 4 -2.93 14.29 21.10
C ASN A 4 -1.87 13.22 21.37
N ILE A 5 -2.28 11.95 21.52
CA ILE A 5 -1.35 10.85 21.80
C ILE A 5 -0.27 10.70 20.71
N ILE A 6 -0.61 11.01 19.45
CA ILE A 6 0.31 11.09 18.32
C ILE A 6 0.63 12.56 18.02
N SER A 7 1.70 13.07 18.63
CA SER A 7 2.03 14.50 18.65
C SER A 7 3.05 14.96 17.61
N THR A 8 3.95 14.07 17.13
CA THR A 8 5.04 14.42 16.21
C THR A 8 4.76 14.03 14.75
N ASN A 9 5.38 14.74 13.81
CA ASN A 9 5.25 14.44 12.38
C ASN A 9 5.91 13.10 12.06
N GLU A 10 7.06 12.79 12.66
CA GLU A 10 7.75 11.52 12.46
C GLU A 10 6.89 10.33 12.89
N MET A 11 6.23 10.40 14.05
CA MET A 11 5.32 9.34 14.50
C MET A 11 4.14 9.17 13.52
N ARG A 12 3.54 10.27 13.05
CA ARG A 12 2.44 10.22 12.07
C ARG A 12 2.88 9.58 10.77
N LEU A 13 4.02 9.99 10.22
CA LEU A 13 4.58 9.46 8.98
C LEU A 13 4.89 7.96 9.08
N ARG A 14 5.49 7.53 10.18
CA ARG A 14 5.79 6.12 10.43
C ARG A 14 4.53 5.29 10.68
N MET A 15 3.48 5.89 11.23
CA MET A 15 2.16 5.27 11.37
C MET A 15 1.46 5.14 10.02
N ILE A 16 1.53 6.16 9.15
CA ILE A 16 1.02 6.08 7.76
C ILE A 16 1.75 4.98 6.99
N ASP A 17 3.06 4.85 7.15
CA ASP A 17 3.86 3.78 6.53
C ASP A 17 3.42 2.37 6.93
N LEU A 18 2.77 2.18 8.08
CA LEU A 18 2.24 0.86 8.47
C LEU A 18 1.08 0.41 7.58
N GLU A 19 0.32 1.34 7.01
CA GLU A 19 -0.81 1.03 6.13
C GLU A 19 -0.37 0.33 4.84
N TYR A 20 0.87 0.60 4.40
CA TYR A 20 1.45 0.00 3.20
C TYR A 20 2.06 -1.39 3.44
N LYS A 21 2.02 -1.90 4.68
CA LYS A 21 2.67 -3.17 5.05
C LYS A 21 1.74 -4.37 5.11
N ASP A 22 0.44 -4.18 4.87
CA ASP A 22 -0.59 -5.23 4.89
C ASP A 22 -0.45 -6.16 6.11
N LEU A 23 -0.39 -5.54 7.29
CA LEU A 23 -0.16 -6.27 8.55
C LEU A 23 -1.48 -6.73 9.14
N ALA A 24 -1.52 -8.00 9.56
CA ALA A 24 -2.59 -8.50 10.42
C ALA A 24 -2.67 -7.69 11.73
N GLU A 25 -3.89 -7.56 12.29
CA GLU A 25 -4.21 -6.69 13.43
C GLU A 25 -3.18 -6.75 14.59
N GLN A 26 -2.79 -7.95 15.03
CA GLN A 26 -1.84 -8.13 16.13
C GLN A 26 -0.43 -7.64 15.79
N ASN A 27 0.02 -7.88 14.54
CA ASN A 27 1.31 -7.41 14.07
C ASN A 27 1.31 -5.89 13.88
N PHE A 28 0.18 -5.32 13.42
CA PHE A 28 -0.01 -3.88 13.33
C PHE A 28 0.10 -3.24 14.72
N LYS A 29 -0.65 -3.74 15.71
CA LYS A 29 -0.60 -3.24 17.10
C LYS A 29 0.81 -3.35 17.71
N SER A 30 1.47 -4.49 17.52
CA SER A 30 2.83 -4.71 18.00
C SER A 30 3.79 -3.70 17.38
N LYS A 31 3.74 -3.51 16.06
CA LYS A 31 4.62 -2.57 15.36
C LYS A 31 4.33 -1.11 15.73
N LEU A 32 3.07 -0.74 15.92
CA LEU A 32 2.68 0.58 16.39
C LEU A 32 3.25 0.89 17.79
N LYS A 33 3.12 -0.05 18.73
CA LYS A 33 3.72 0.09 20.07
C LYS A 33 5.24 0.19 20.01
N GLN A 34 5.88 -0.60 19.15
CA GLN A 34 7.33 -0.53 18.92
C GLN A 34 7.73 0.88 18.43
N ILE A 35 7.07 1.40 17.39
CA ILE A 35 7.35 2.73 16.84
C ILE A 35 7.14 3.82 17.90
N TYR A 36 6.11 3.70 18.74
CA TYR A 36 5.87 4.65 19.82
C TYR A 36 6.99 4.64 20.88
N ILE A 37 7.50 3.47 21.26
CA ILE A 37 8.68 3.37 22.15
C ILE A 37 9.92 3.97 21.48
N GLU A 38 10.10 3.74 20.19
CA GLU A 38 11.22 4.31 19.43
C GLU A 38 11.17 5.84 19.44
N GLU A 39 10.01 6.44 19.15
CA GLU A 39 9.86 7.89 19.06
C GLU A 39 9.83 8.60 20.42
N PHE A 40 9.20 8.00 21.43
CA PHE A 40 8.92 8.65 22.72
C PHE A 40 9.67 8.07 23.93
N GLY A 41 10.26 6.87 23.80
CA GLY A 41 10.98 6.21 24.90
C GLY A 41 10.08 5.77 26.07
N ILE A 42 8.76 5.65 25.83
CA ILE A 42 7.74 5.28 26.80
C ILE A 42 6.73 4.33 26.15
N GLU A 43 6.00 3.56 26.99
CA GLU A 43 4.87 2.75 26.54
C GLU A 43 3.63 3.61 26.26
N ILE A 44 2.75 3.09 25.42
CA ILE A 44 1.41 3.66 25.18
C ILE A 44 0.53 3.33 26.38
N ASP A 45 0.15 4.33 27.19
CA ASP A 45 -0.78 4.17 28.32
C ASP A 45 -2.25 4.31 27.88
N ALA A 46 -2.63 3.50 26.88
CA ALA A 46 -3.99 3.45 26.32
C ALA A 46 -4.31 2.05 25.77
N ASN A 47 -5.59 1.69 25.83
CA ASN A 47 -6.13 0.55 25.10
C ASN A 47 -6.10 0.86 23.60
N ILE A 48 -5.74 -0.14 22.78
CA ILE A 48 -5.62 0.00 21.32
C ILE A 48 -6.57 -0.98 20.64
N GLU A 49 -7.56 -0.43 19.94
CA GLU A 49 -8.44 -1.17 19.04
C GLU A 49 -8.12 -0.79 17.60
N VAL A 50 -8.17 -1.76 16.69
CA VAL A 50 -7.83 -1.58 15.28
C VAL A 50 -8.99 -2.10 14.44
N PHE A 51 -9.39 -1.32 13.45
CA PHE A 51 -10.47 -1.64 12.51
C PHE A 51 -9.93 -1.49 11.10
N GLN A 52 -10.24 -2.43 10.21
CA GLN A 52 -9.83 -2.36 8.80
C GLN A 52 -11.06 -2.20 7.91
N SER A 53 -10.93 -1.42 6.83
CA SER A 53 -12.04 -1.20 5.87
C SER A 53 -12.46 -2.50 5.18
N SER A 54 -11.53 -3.45 5.03
CA SER A 54 -11.76 -4.80 4.49
C SER A 54 -12.77 -5.62 5.31
N ASP A 55 -12.92 -5.33 6.60
CA ASP A 55 -13.90 -5.96 7.49
C ASP A 55 -15.30 -5.34 7.38
N SER A 56 -15.49 -4.26 6.63
CA SER A 56 -16.79 -3.61 6.46
C SER A 56 -17.71 -4.42 5.53
N ASP A 57 -18.99 -4.53 5.88
CA ASP A 57 -20.02 -5.10 5.00
C ASP A 57 -20.68 -4.07 4.09
N ASN A 58 -20.25 -2.80 4.14
CA ASN A 58 -20.80 -1.76 3.29
C ASN A 58 -20.31 -1.93 1.84
N PRO A 59 -21.21 -2.16 0.86
CA PRO A 59 -20.81 -2.36 -0.53
C PRO A 59 -20.10 -1.14 -1.11
N LYS A 60 -20.45 0.08 -0.68
CA LYS A 60 -19.78 1.31 -1.13
C LYS A 60 -18.32 1.36 -0.73
N ILE A 61 -17.96 0.78 0.41
CA ILE A 61 -16.56 0.68 0.86
C ILE A 61 -15.87 -0.40 0.01
N LYS A 62 -16.40 -1.62 0.00
CA LYS A 62 -15.83 -2.79 -0.69
C LYS A 62 -15.64 -2.60 -2.20
N GLU A 63 -16.53 -1.88 -2.88
CA GLU A 63 -16.50 -1.71 -4.33
C GLU A 63 -15.68 -0.49 -4.79
N SER A 64 -15.42 0.47 -3.90
CA SER A 64 -14.71 1.72 -4.24
C SER A 64 -13.21 1.55 -4.48
N GLY A 65 -12.61 0.47 -3.97
CA GLY A 65 -11.15 0.30 -3.92
C GLY A 65 -10.48 1.04 -2.76
N TYR A 66 -11.23 1.76 -1.91
CA TYR A 66 -10.68 2.40 -0.71
C TYR A 66 -10.13 1.36 0.29
N ASP A 67 -8.88 1.53 0.69
CA ASP A 67 -8.25 0.80 1.79
C ASP A 67 -7.86 1.76 2.94
N GLY A 68 -8.04 1.30 4.17
CA GLY A 68 -7.74 2.10 5.33
C GLY A 68 -7.88 1.36 6.66
N THR A 69 -7.02 1.73 7.60
CA THR A 69 -7.02 1.23 8.97
C THR A 69 -7.35 2.35 9.96
N ALA A 70 -8.31 2.13 10.85
CA ALA A 70 -8.58 3.01 11.96
C ALA A 70 -8.02 2.45 13.27
N VAL A 71 -7.37 3.30 14.06
CA VAL A 71 -6.80 2.97 15.36
C VAL A 71 -7.46 3.82 16.44
N HIS A 72 -8.15 3.18 17.36
CA HIS A 72 -8.73 3.84 18.53
C HIS A 72 -7.81 3.69 19.73
N PHE A 73 -7.43 4.83 20.30
CA PHE A 73 -6.73 4.93 21.58
C PHE A 73 -7.71 5.39 22.66
N TYR A 74 -7.84 4.59 23.71
CA TYR A 74 -8.72 4.89 24.84
C TYR A 74 -8.03 4.75 26.19
N SER A 75 -8.08 5.80 27.01
CA SER A 75 -7.64 5.81 28.41
C SER A 75 -8.44 6.83 29.20
N GLU A 76 -9.37 6.36 30.04
CA GLU A 76 -10.13 7.24 30.94
C GLU A 76 -9.21 7.98 31.93
N LYS A 77 -8.15 7.30 32.38
CA LYS A 77 -7.16 7.82 33.33
C LYS A 77 -6.38 9.01 32.75
N GLU A 78 -5.92 8.86 31.51
CA GLU A 78 -5.12 9.88 30.82
C GLU A 78 -5.99 10.87 30.01
N GLY A 79 -7.32 10.68 29.99
CA GLY A 79 -8.25 11.50 29.23
C GLY A 79 -8.07 11.36 27.71
N ILE A 80 -7.69 10.16 27.24
CA ILE A 80 -7.45 9.85 25.83
C ILE A 80 -8.68 9.17 25.26
N ASN A 81 -9.22 9.74 24.19
CA ASN A 81 -10.29 9.15 23.38
C ASN A 81 -10.15 9.64 21.95
N GLU A 82 -9.29 8.97 21.19
CA GLU A 82 -8.84 9.42 19.86
C GLU A 82 -8.92 8.29 18.86
N VAL A 83 -9.53 8.53 17.70
CA VAL A 83 -9.51 7.63 16.54
C VAL A 83 -8.62 8.25 15.48
N TYR A 84 -7.63 7.49 15.03
CA TYR A 84 -6.79 7.84 13.89
C TYR A 84 -7.19 6.97 12.69
N VAL A 85 -7.76 7.57 11.66
CA VAL A 85 -8.08 6.89 10.41
C VAL A 85 -6.92 7.10 9.43
N ILE A 86 -6.17 6.03 9.16
CA ILE A 86 -5.07 6.00 8.21
C ILE A 86 -5.63 5.50 6.89
N SER A 87 -5.66 6.37 5.89
CA SER A 87 -6.13 6.01 4.56
C SER A 87 -4.95 5.72 3.63
N GLN A 88 -5.06 4.67 2.83
CA GLN A 88 -4.01 4.24 1.92
C GLN A 88 -3.98 5.12 0.66
N GLY A 89 -2.78 5.49 0.22
CA GLY A 89 -2.57 6.09 -1.10
C GLY A 89 -2.50 5.04 -2.21
N THR A 90 -2.25 5.45 -3.44
CA THR A 90 -2.24 4.57 -4.61
C THR A 90 -1.30 3.37 -4.46
N GLN A 91 -1.82 2.15 -4.67
CA GLN A 91 -1.05 0.91 -4.71
C GLN A 91 -1.26 0.13 -6.02
N ASP A 92 -2.49 0.09 -6.52
CA ASP A 92 -2.88 -0.82 -7.59
C ASP A 92 -3.50 -0.12 -8.82
N THR A 93 -3.90 -0.92 -9.80
CA THR A 93 -4.50 -0.42 -11.04
C THR A 93 -5.83 0.31 -10.81
N LYS A 94 -6.62 -0.06 -9.79
CA LYS A 94 -7.89 0.61 -9.48
C LYS A 94 -7.64 2.00 -8.89
N ASP A 95 -6.61 2.17 -8.08
CA ASP A 95 -6.23 3.48 -7.57
C ASP A 95 -5.71 4.40 -8.69
N TRP A 96 -4.95 3.85 -9.64
CA TRP A 96 -4.52 4.59 -10.83
C TRP A 96 -5.71 4.99 -11.71
N GLU A 97 -6.69 4.11 -11.89
CA GLU A 97 -7.93 4.43 -12.57
C GLU A 97 -8.71 5.51 -11.80
N TYR A 98 -8.81 5.41 -10.48
CA TYR A 98 -9.45 6.41 -9.62
C TYR A 98 -8.75 7.78 -9.74
N ASN A 99 -7.42 7.84 -9.72
CA ASN A 99 -6.68 9.09 -9.92
C ASN A 99 -7.08 9.79 -11.23
N ILE A 100 -7.24 9.06 -12.33
CA ILE A 100 -7.70 9.63 -13.60
C ILE A 100 -9.13 10.16 -13.48
N LYS A 101 -10.04 9.35 -12.91
CA LYS A 101 -11.48 9.67 -12.83
C LYS A 101 -11.83 10.75 -11.82
N ALA A 102 -11.11 10.80 -10.71
CA ALA A 102 -11.33 11.69 -9.59
C ALA A 102 -10.46 12.95 -9.69
N MET A 103 -9.14 12.79 -9.77
CA MET A 103 -8.22 13.93 -9.69
C MET A 103 -8.16 14.72 -11.00
N PHE A 104 -8.10 14.04 -12.15
CA PHE A 104 -8.00 14.75 -13.44
C PHE A 104 -9.37 15.07 -14.04
N ALA A 105 -10.26 14.07 -14.13
CA ALA A 105 -11.60 14.28 -14.67
C ALA A 105 -12.54 14.99 -13.70
N GLY A 106 -12.39 14.79 -12.38
CA GLY A 106 -13.26 15.43 -11.40
C GLY A 106 -14.66 14.81 -11.29
N LEU A 107 -14.84 13.56 -11.74
CA LEU A 107 -16.16 12.94 -11.83
C LEU A 107 -16.40 11.85 -10.79
N ASP A 108 -15.33 11.19 -10.31
CA ASP A 108 -15.43 10.12 -9.34
C ASP A 108 -15.07 10.61 -7.93
N TYR A 109 -15.93 10.27 -6.96
CA TYR A 109 -15.77 10.59 -5.54
C TYR A 109 -16.00 9.35 -4.65
N SER A 110 -16.04 8.16 -5.23
CA SER A 110 -16.37 6.90 -4.53
C SER A 110 -15.44 6.59 -3.37
N GLN A 111 -14.11 6.72 -3.54
CA GLN A 111 -13.18 6.49 -2.43
C GLN A 111 -13.32 7.54 -1.31
N ALA A 112 -13.52 8.83 -1.63
CA ALA A 112 -13.80 9.86 -0.62
C ALA A 112 -15.13 9.59 0.13
N GLU A 113 -16.18 9.12 -0.56
CA GLU A 113 -17.41 8.69 0.10
C GLU A 113 -17.17 7.47 1.00
N ALA A 114 -16.38 6.49 0.54
CA ALA A 114 -16.01 5.32 1.34
C ALA A 114 -15.21 5.68 2.59
N THR A 115 -14.29 6.65 2.52
CA THR A 115 -13.57 7.19 3.68
C THR A 115 -14.52 7.72 4.75
N TYR A 116 -15.52 8.52 4.36
CA TYR A 116 -16.55 9.01 5.27
C TYR A 116 -17.35 7.85 5.89
N LEU A 117 -17.83 6.91 5.08
CA LEU A 117 -18.63 5.79 5.55
C LEU A 117 -17.84 4.87 6.50
N PHE A 118 -16.57 4.62 6.21
CA PHE A 118 -15.70 3.83 7.08
C PHE A 118 -15.46 4.53 8.40
N THR A 119 -15.20 5.83 8.37
CA THR A 119 -14.99 6.64 9.58
C THR A 119 -16.24 6.62 10.46
N GLU A 120 -17.43 6.82 9.88
CA GLU A 120 -18.70 6.71 10.59
C GLU A 120 -18.93 5.31 11.19
N GLU A 121 -18.58 4.26 10.45
CA GLU A 121 -18.68 2.88 10.95
C GLU A 121 -17.80 2.67 12.18
N VAL A 122 -16.57 3.19 12.18
CA VAL A 122 -15.66 3.12 13.33
C VAL A 122 -16.18 3.95 14.51
N ILE A 123 -16.62 5.19 14.28
CA ILE A 123 -17.20 6.04 15.33
C ILE A 123 -18.37 5.34 16.04
N ASN A 124 -19.23 4.67 15.27
CA ASN A 124 -20.36 3.93 15.83
C ASN A 124 -19.94 2.67 16.60
N ARG A 125 -18.81 2.04 16.26
CA ARG A 125 -18.29 0.84 16.94
C ARG A 125 -17.61 1.17 18.28
N VAL A 126 -16.97 2.32 18.41
CA VAL A 126 -16.19 2.67 19.61
C VAL A 126 -17.05 3.12 20.81
N GLU A 127 -18.37 3.29 20.66
CA GLU A 127 -19.38 3.61 21.71
C GLU A 127 -18.84 4.30 22.98
N THR A 128 -18.47 5.59 22.90
CA THR A 128 -17.89 6.32 24.05
C THR A 128 -18.84 7.35 24.67
N LYS A 129 -18.71 7.57 25.99
CA LYS A 129 -19.45 8.61 26.75
C LYS A 129 -18.70 9.95 26.82
N SER A 130 -17.46 9.98 26.36
CA SER A 130 -16.57 11.13 26.33
C SER A 130 -16.50 11.71 24.92
N ASP A 131 -16.10 12.97 24.80
CA ASP A 131 -15.83 13.57 23.50
C ASP A 131 -14.75 12.72 22.78
N LEU A 132 -15.03 12.35 21.53
CA LEU A 132 -14.16 11.55 20.68
C LEU A 132 -13.47 12.49 19.70
N SER A 133 -12.14 12.44 19.62
CA SER A 133 -11.41 13.15 18.56
C SER A 133 -11.13 12.21 17.39
N VAL A 134 -11.50 12.62 16.17
CA VAL A 134 -11.34 11.83 14.95
C VAL A 134 -10.33 12.51 14.02
N ILE A 135 -9.22 11.83 13.76
CA ILE A 135 -8.04 12.40 13.11
C ILE A 135 -7.74 11.58 11.85
N GLY A 136 -7.71 12.24 10.69
CA GLY A 136 -7.31 11.62 9.43
C GLY A 136 -5.81 11.69 9.23
N LEU A 137 -5.17 10.56 8.93
CA LEU A 137 -3.78 10.46 8.49
C LEU A 137 -3.75 10.01 7.03
N SER A 138 -2.96 10.69 6.20
CA SER A 138 -2.98 10.45 4.75
C SER A 138 -1.64 10.71 4.06
N HIS A 139 -1.41 9.98 2.98
CA HIS A 139 -0.30 10.17 2.04
C HIS A 139 -0.78 9.98 0.60
N SER A 140 -0.21 10.72 -0.35
CA SER A 140 -0.54 10.56 -1.79
C SER A 140 -2.05 10.75 -2.06
N LEU A 141 -2.68 9.84 -2.81
CA LEU A 141 -4.12 9.82 -3.09
C LEU A 141 -4.99 9.96 -1.83
N ALA A 142 -4.58 9.41 -0.69
CA ALA A 142 -5.35 9.47 0.54
C ALA A 142 -5.63 10.90 1.03
N HIS A 143 -4.79 11.88 0.66
CA HIS A 143 -5.07 13.27 0.98
C HIS A 143 -6.34 13.77 0.31
N ASN A 144 -6.53 13.42 -0.96
CA ASN A 144 -7.74 13.74 -1.71
C ASN A 144 -8.93 13.09 -1.02
N ASN A 145 -8.86 11.79 -0.73
CA ASN A 145 -9.95 11.05 -0.08
C ASN A 145 -10.35 11.69 1.26
N ASN A 146 -9.39 11.92 2.16
CA ASN A 146 -9.66 12.47 3.49
C ASN A 146 -10.18 13.90 3.44
N THR A 147 -9.54 14.74 2.63
CA THR A 147 -9.89 16.16 2.53
C THR A 147 -11.23 16.33 1.85
N THR A 148 -11.47 15.64 0.73
CA THR A 148 -12.75 15.69 0.01
C THR A 148 -13.90 15.17 0.87
N ALA A 149 -13.69 14.10 1.64
CA ALA A 149 -14.65 13.61 2.63
C ALA A 149 -14.93 14.67 3.71
N HIS A 150 -13.89 15.27 4.29
CA HIS A 150 -14.06 16.30 5.32
C HIS A 150 -14.77 17.55 4.81
N LEU A 151 -14.43 18.03 3.62
CA LEU A 151 -15.07 19.20 3.03
C LEU A 151 -16.57 18.96 2.78
N ALA A 152 -16.94 17.77 2.30
CA ALA A 152 -18.33 17.43 2.02
C ALA A 152 -19.15 17.05 3.27
N TYR A 153 -18.55 16.37 4.26
CA TYR A 153 -19.27 15.70 5.35
C TYR A 153 -18.78 16.00 6.77
N ASP A 154 -17.76 16.84 6.95
CA ASP A 154 -17.15 17.13 8.26
C ASP A 154 -16.59 15.89 8.97
N THR A 155 -16.04 14.95 8.19
CA THR A 155 -15.57 13.61 8.64
C THR A 155 -14.53 13.62 9.77
N PHE A 156 -13.62 14.61 9.79
CA PHE A 156 -12.46 14.66 10.68
C PHE A 156 -12.42 15.96 11.48
N ASP A 157 -11.94 15.90 12.73
CA ASP A 157 -11.59 17.10 13.50
C ASP A 157 -10.27 17.70 13.02
N LYS A 158 -9.33 16.84 12.62
CA LYS A 158 -8.03 17.22 12.07
C LYS A 158 -7.58 16.25 11.00
N ILE A 159 -6.90 16.76 9.99
CA ILE A 159 -6.22 15.95 8.96
C ILE A 159 -4.74 16.29 9.00
N TYR A 160 -3.89 15.27 9.07
CA TYR A 160 -2.47 15.38 8.83
C TYR A 160 -2.11 14.61 7.57
N SER A 161 -1.54 15.31 6.61
CA SER A 161 -1.24 14.75 5.30
C SER A 161 0.20 14.99 4.88
N VAL A 162 0.73 14.09 4.05
CA VAL A 162 2.05 14.22 3.44
C VAL A 162 1.98 13.96 1.95
N ASN A 163 2.63 14.82 1.15
CA ASN A 163 2.71 14.69 -0.32
C ASN A 163 1.37 14.32 -0.96
N GLY A 164 0.33 15.05 -0.55
CA GLY A 164 -1.05 14.71 -0.83
C GLY A 164 -1.52 15.16 -2.21
N ALA A 165 -2.25 14.28 -2.90
CA ALA A 165 -3.10 14.62 -4.03
C ALA A 165 -4.12 15.69 -3.61
N GLN A 166 -3.96 16.93 -4.07
CA GLN A 166 -4.84 18.03 -3.67
C GLN A 166 -6.30 17.78 -4.10
N THR A 167 -7.25 18.35 -3.37
CA THR A 167 -8.66 18.22 -3.71
C THR A 167 -8.99 18.94 -5.02
N ASN A 168 -9.92 18.36 -5.77
CA ASN A 168 -10.41 18.89 -7.03
C ASN A 168 -11.81 19.52 -6.86
N TYR A 169 -12.00 20.77 -7.30
CA TYR A 169 -13.29 21.45 -7.16
C TYR A 169 -14.37 20.94 -8.13
N TYR A 170 -14.00 20.29 -9.25
CA TYR A 170 -14.95 19.56 -10.10
C TYR A 170 -15.47 18.30 -9.37
N GLN A 171 -14.58 17.58 -8.68
CA GLN A 171 -14.95 16.44 -7.85
C GLN A 171 -15.91 16.84 -6.72
N LEU A 172 -15.62 17.95 -6.02
CA LEU A 172 -16.52 18.48 -5.00
C LEU A 172 -17.84 19.00 -5.60
N PHE A 173 -17.83 19.51 -6.83
CA PHE A 173 -19.07 19.82 -7.53
C PHE A 173 -19.92 18.56 -7.68
N GLU A 174 -19.33 17.40 -8.00
CA GLU A 174 -20.05 16.12 -8.08
C GLU A 174 -20.41 15.46 -6.74
N MET A 175 -19.69 15.77 -5.66
CA MET A 175 -19.93 15.18 -4.34
C MET A 175 -20.80 16.05 -3.42
N ASP A 176 -20.47 17.33 -3.25
CA ASP A 176 -21.14 18.24 -2.32
C ASP A 176 -22.29 18.99 -3.00
N ARG A 177 -23.52 18.56 -2.69
CA ARG A 177 -24.74 19.15 -3.24
C ARG A 177 -24.94 20.62 -2.86
N HIS A 178 -24.46 21.06 -1.70
CA HIS A 178 -24.57 22.45 -1.27
C HIS A 178 -23.58 23.33 -2.04
N PHE A 179 -22.32 22.91 -2.12
CA PHE A 179 -21.31 23.58 -2.93
C PHE A 179 -21.74 23.69 -4.39
N ARG A 180 -22.22 22.59 -4.99
CA ARG A 180 -22.76 22.58 -6.36
C ARG A 180 -23.83 23.63 -6.57
N ARG A 181 -24.77 23.75 -5.62
CA ARG A 181 -25.86 24.73 -5.71
C ARG A 181 -25.35 26.16 -5.66
N GLU A 182 -24.48 26.48 -4.70
CA GLU A 182 -23.94 27.83 -4.56
C GLU A 182 -23.06 28.22 -5.76
N LEU A 183 -22.26 27.28 -6.28
CA LEU A 183 -21.46 27.48 -7.48
C LEU A 183 -22.35 27.71 -8.71
N ARG A 184 -23.40 26.91 -8.91
CA ARG A 184 -24.38 27.10 -10.00
C ARG A 184 -25.01 28.48 -9.94
N ASN A 185 -25.42 28.92 -8.74
CA ASN A 185 -25.99 30.25 -8.55
C ASN A 185 -24.98 31.37 -8.85
N LYS A 186 -23.72 31.21 -8.42
CA LYS A 186 -22.67 32.21 -8.61
C LYS A 186 -22.31 32.41 -10.09
N PHE A 187 -22.23 31.31 -10.85
CA PHE A 187 -21.74 31.32 -12.23
C PHE A 187 -22.85 31.13 -13.28
N ASN A 188 -24.12 31.09 -12.85
CA ASN A 188 -25.29 30.88 -13.71
C ASN A 188 -25.23 29.57 -14.53
N ILE A 189 -24.69 28.50 -13.94
CA ILE A 189 -24.66 27.17 -14.58
C ILE A 189 -26.06 26.56 -14.48
N THR A 190 -26.61 26.14 -15.63
CA THR A 190 -27.94 25.53 -15.69
C THR A 190 -27.90 24.05 -15.30
N ILE A 191 -29.01 23.53 -14.77
CA ILE A 191 -29.13 22.10 -14.46
C ILE A 191 -29.07 21.24 -15.73
N SER A 192 -29.51 21.79 -16.86
CA SER A 192 -29.51 21.13 -18.18
C SER A 192 -28.14 21.05 -18.84
N ASP A 193 -27.16 21.81 -18.35
CA ASP A 193 -25.79 21.85 -18.88
C ASP A 193 -24.79 21.80 -17.72
N PRO A 194 -24.65 20.64 -17.06
CA PRO A 194 -23.72 20.47 -15.95
C PRO A 194 -22.25 20.61 -16.38
N ASP A 195 -21.94 20.31 -17.64
CA ASP A 195 -20.57 20.34 -18.20
C ASP A 195 -20.08 21.78 -18.44
N ALA A 196 -20.95 22.78 -18.36
CA ALA A 196 -20.57 24.19 -18.44
C ALA A 196 -19.49 24.59 -17.41
N ILE A 197 -19.36 23.84 -16.30
CA ILE A 197 -18.32 24.10 -15.29
C ILE A 197 -16.89 24.01 -15.88
N TYR A 198 -16.64 23.11 -16.83
CA TYR A 198 -15.30 22.89 -17.41
C TYR A 198 -14.85 24.03 -18.34
N ASN A 199 -15.78 24.89 -18.74
CA ASN A 199 -15.55 26.06 -19.59
C ASN A 199 -15.42 27.36 -18.79
N LEU A 200 -15.56 27.31 -17.46
CA LEU A 200 -15.38 28.48 -16.61
C LEU A 200 -13.90 28.76 -16.37
N ASP A 201 -13.61 30.02 -16.03
CA ASP A 201 -12.29 30.48 -15.65
C ASP A 201 -11.80 29.71 -14.40
N PRO A 202 -10.75 28.87 -14.51
CA PRO A 202 -10.33 27.99 -13.42
C PRO A 202 -9.84 28.77 -12.20
N VAL A 203 -9.27 29.97 -12.39
CA VAL A 203 -8.82 30.83 -11.28
C VAL A 203 -10.01 31.32 -10.46
N LYS A 204 -11.14 31.61 -11.10
CA LYS A 204 -12.38 32.00 -10.39
C LYS A 204 -13.02 30.82 -9.67
N LEU A 205 -12.96 29.63 -10.24
CA LEU A 205 -13.45 28.41 -9.59
C LEU A 205 -12.61 28.06 -8.36
N GLU A 206 -11.29 28.11 -8.48
CA GLU A 206 -10.36 27.91 -7.36
C GLU A 206 -10.63 28.91 -6.23
N ALA A 207 -10.73 30.20 -6.56
CA ALA A 207 -11.01 31.25 -5.58
C ALA A 207 -12.37 31.05 -4.89
N PHE A 208 -13.41 30.64 -5.64
CA PHE A 208 -14.72 30.34 -5.09
C PHE A 208 -14.67 29.12 -4.15
N ALA A 209 -13.99 28.04 -4.54
CA ALA A 209 -13.84 26.85 -3.71
C ALA A 209 -13.09 27.15 -2.41
N LYS A 210 -11.98 27.90 -2.48
CA LYS A 210 -11.22 28.33 -1.30
C LYS A 210 -12.04 29.18 -0.35
N ASP A 211 -12.82 30.13 -0.87
CA ASP A 211 -13.71 30.99 -0.07
C ASP A 211 -14.83 30.17 0.59
N TYR A 212 -15.50 29.30 -0.18
CA TYR A 212 -16.61 28.48 0.31
C TYR A 212 -16.17 27.53 1.45
N TYR A 213 -14.98 26.94 1.35
CA TYR A 213 -14.46 25.97 2.31
C TYR A 213 -13.48 26.56 3.34
N ALA A 214 -13.35 27.88 3.41
CA ALA A 214 -12.35 28.55 4.26
C ALA A 214 -12.44 28.12 5.73
N ASP A 215 -13.66 28.00 6.27
CA ASP A 215 -13.89 27.62 7.67
C ASP A 215 -13.45 26.19 8.00
N LYS A 216 -13.47 25.28 7.02
CA LYS A 216 -13.02 23.89 7.17
C LYS A 216 -11.51 23.74 6.96
N GLY A 217 -10.89 24.69 6.27
CA GLY A 217 -9.46 24.68 5.99
C GLY A 217 -8.59 24.65 7.25
N GLY A 218 -9.04 25.24 8.37
CA GLY A 218 -8.29 25.31 9.63
C GLY A 218 -7.94 23.96 10.26
N ASN A 219 -8.61 22.89 9.86
CA ASN A 219 -8.42 21.53 10.37
C ASN A 219 -7.45 20.70 9.53
N ILE A 220 -7.00 21.22 8.38
CA ILE A 220 -6.15 20.50 7.43
C ILE A 220 -4.70 20.95 7.63
N HIS A 221 -3.81 20.00 7.88
CA HIS A 221 -2.38 20.19 8.03
C HIS A 221 -1.64 19.31 7.03
N GLN A 222 -0.70 19.89 6.30
CA GLN A 222 0.01 19.22 5.21
C GLN A 222 1.51 19.44 5.32
N ILE A 223 2.27 18.39 4.99
CA ILE A 223 3.69 18.47 4.69
C ILE A 223 3.86 18.14 3.21
N ILE A 224 4.43 19.05 2.43
CA ILE A 224 4.55 18.89 1.00
C ILE A 224 6.01 19.08 0.59
N SER A 225 6.56 18.08 -0.09
CA SER A 225 7.83 18.25 -0.80
C SER A 225 7.65 19.20 -1.98
N LEU A 226 8.58 20.15 -2.13
CA LEU A 226 8.64 21.05 -3.29
C LEU A 226 8.96 20.29 -4.60
N ASP A 227 9.56 19.11 -4.48
CA ASP A 227 9.95 18.23 -5.57
C ASP A 227 8.89 17.17 -5.87
N ASP A 228 7.84 17.08 -5.06
CA ASP A 228 6.76 16.13 -5.22
C ASP A 228 6.00 16.36 -6.55
N PRO A 229 5.82 15.33 -7.39
CA PRO A 229 5.06 15.45 -8.64
C PRO A 229 3.59 15.84 -8.41
N LEU A 230 2.96 15.44 -7.30
CA LEU A 230 1.56 15.83 -7.04
C LEU A 230 1.47 17.31 -6.65
N TYR A 231 2.43 17.83 -5.90
CA TYR A 231 2.56 19.28 -5.69
C TYR A 231 2.70 20.02 -7.01
N ALA A 232 3.47 19.51 -7.96
CA ALA A 232 3.64 20.13 -9.26
C ALA A 232 2.31 20.20 -10.04
N VAL A 233 1.60 19.08 -10.18
CA VAL A 233 0.32 19.00 -10.91
C VAL A 233 -0.79 19.79 -10.21
N SER A 234 -0.75 19.92 -8.88
CA SER A 234 -1.75 20.71 -8.13
C SER A 234 -1.76 22.21 -8.45
N GLY A 235 -0.80 22.70 -9.24
CA GLY A 235 -0.80 24.08 -9.75
C GLY A 235 -1.65 24.31 -11.00
N THR A 236 -2.26 23.26 -11.52
CA THR A 236 -3.07 23.30 -12.72
C THR A 236 -4.57 23.36 -12.40
N ARG A 237 -5.40 23.60 -13.42
CA ARG A 237 -6.86 23.68 -13.26
C ARG A 237 -7.45 22.46 -12.53
N GLY A 238 -8.53 22.69 -11.80
CA GLY A 238 -9.24 21.68 -11.02
C GLY A 238 -8.78 21.62 -9.57
N PHE A 239 -7.48 21.77 -9.31
CA PHE A 239 -6.92 21.60 -7.97
C PHE A 239 -6.95 22.87 -7.14
N PHE A 240 -7.06 22.70 -5.83
CA PHE A 240 -6.86 23.78 -4.88
C PHE A 240 -6.33 23.25 -3.55
N THR A 241 -5.43 24.02 -2.93
CA THR A 241 -4.83 23.70 -1.64
C THR A 241 -5.53 24.47 -0.51
N LEU A 242 -5.84 23.77 0.57
CA LEU A 242 -6.43 24.31 1.79
C LEU A 242 -5.63 23.90 3.04
N GLY A 243 -5.74 24.73 4.06
CA GLY A 243 -5.14 24.48 5.38
C GLY A 243 -3.70 24.95 5.53
N ALA A 244 -3.08 24.52 6.63
CA ALA A 244 -1.70 24.84 6.96
C ALA A 244 -0.76 23.91 6.19
N VAL A 245 0.19 24.48 5.44
CA VAL A 245 1.11 23.72 4.60
C VAL A 245 2.55 24.05 4.97
N ASP A 246 3.30 23.02 5.34
CA ASP A 246 4.73 23.07 5.55
C ASP A 246 5.44 22.54 4.30
N TYR A 247 6.14 23.43 3.59
CA TYR A 247 6.92 23.07 2.41
C TYR A 247 8.33 22.62 2.79
N ILE A 248 8.77 21.51 2.20
CA ILE A 248 10.09 20.92 2.42
C ILE A 248 10.79 20.76 1.08
N ASP A 249 12.03 21.19 0.99
CA ASP A 249 12.91 20.84 -0.13
C ASP A 249 13.54 19.48 0.16
N THR A 250 13.10 18.44 -0.54
CA THR A 250 13.62 17.07 -0.35
C THR A 250 14.79 16.78 -1.27
N ASN A 251 14.91 17.52 -2.37
CA ASN A 251 15.93 17.32 -3.38
C ASN A 251 16.51 18.66 -3.88
N PRO A 252 17.41 19.28 -3.10
CA PRO A 252 17.95 20.61 -3.40
C PRO A 252 18.84 20.67 -4.65
N ASP A 253 19.15 19.51 -5.24
CA ASP A 253 19.91 19.43 -6.49
C ASP A 253 19.05 19.82 -7.71
N TYR A 254 17.72 19.90 -7.55
CA TYR A 254 16.78 20.24 -8.61
C TYR A 254 15.90 21.45 -8.24
N PRO A 255 15.39 22.21 -9.23
CA PRO A 255 14.58 23.41 -8.96
C PRO A 255 13.11 23.14 -8.62
N GLY A 256 12.71 21.87 -8.45
CA GLY A 256 11.33 21.43 -8.26
C GLY A 256 10.47 21.45 -9.54
N LEU A 257 9.48 20.55 -9.62
CA LEU A 257 8.64 20.33 -10.81
C LEU A 257 7.51 21.37 -10.97
N ARG A 258 7.14 22.07 -9.90
CA ARG A 258 6.03 23.05 -9.91
C ARG A 258 6.24 24.17 -10.92
N THR A 259 7.48 24.64 -11.06
CA THR A 259 7.82 25.72 -12.00
C THR A 259 7.64 25.29 -13.45
N ILE A 260 7.92 24.01 -13.74
CA ILE A 260 7.73 23.41 -15.07
C ILE A 260 6.24 23.27 -15.39
N MET A 261 5.45 22.79 -14.42
CA MET A 261 4.01 22.57 -14.62
C MET A 261 3.22 23.87 -14.82
N VAL A 262 3.56 24.94 -14.11
CA VAL A 262 2.89 26.25 -14.23
C VAL A 262 3.17 26.94 -15.57
N ASP A 263 4.29 26.62 -16.22
CA ASP A 263 4.63 27.12 -17.55
C ASP A 263 3.78 26.49 -18.66
N ILE A 264 3.09 25.36 -18.39
CA ILE A 264 2.23 24.70 -19.37
C ILE A 264 0.94 25.53 -19.52
N PRO A 265 0.56 25.92 -20.76
CA PRO A 265 -0.67 26.69 -20.96
C PRO A 265 -1.91 25.91 -20.52
N ASP A 266 -2.85 26.60 -19.87
CA ASP A 266 -4.07 25.99 -19.32
C ASP A 266 -4.90 25.23 -20.35
N HIS A 267 -4.97 25.70 -21.60
CA HIS A 267 -5.69 25.00 -22.67
C HIS A 267 -5.08 23.62 -22.99
N VAL A 268 -3.77 23.42 -22.80
CA VAL A 268 -3.14 22.11 -22.95
C VAL A 268 -3.60 21.18 -21.82
N ILE A 269 -3.66 21.68 -20.59
CA ILE A 269 -4.16 20.91 -19.45
C ILE A 269 -5.65 20.59 -19.60
N GLN A 270 -6.42 21.53 -20.14
CA GLN A 270 -7.82 21.32 -20.48
C GLN A 270 -8.02 20.15 -21.45
N ASP A 271 -7.23 20.07 -22.52
CA ASP A 271 -7.32 18.98 -23.49
C ASP A 271 -7.01 17.61 -22.86
N PHE A 272 -6.06 17.54 -21.91
CA PHE A 272 -5.82 16.34 -21.10
C PHE A 272 -7.01 16.01 -20.19
N GLN A 273 -7.59 17.01 -19.53
CA GLN A 273 -8.78 16.85 -18.69
C GLN A 273 -9.97 16.33 -19.51
N GLU A 274 -10.19 16.84 -20.73
CA GLU A 274 -11.26 16.37 -21.61
C GLU A 274 -11.09 14.90 -21.99
N LEU A 275 -9.86 14.45 -22.26
CA LEU A 275 -9.56 13.04 -22.48
C LEU A 275 -9.85 12.20 -21.22
N ALA A 276 -9.48 12.69 -20.04
CA ALA A 276 -9.79 12.03 -18.78
C ALA A 276 -11.30 11.93 -18.52
N ILE A 277 -12.07 12.98 -18.84
CA ILE A 277 -13.54 13.00 -18.75
C ILE A 277 -14.15 11.96 -19.70
N GLN A 278 -13.72 11.94 -20.97
CA GLN A 278 -14.19 10.94 -21.95
C GLN A 278 -13.88 9.52 -21.48
N TYR A 279 -12.65 9.27 -21.06
CA TYR A 279 -12.23 8.00 -20.47
C TYR A 279 -13.13 7.60 -19.28
N THR A 280 -13.42 8.53 -18.38
CA THR A 280 -14.21 8.28 -17.17
C THR A 280 -15.66 7.92 -17.50
N ILE A 281 -16.30 8.69 -18.38
CA ILE A 281 -17.68 8.44 -18.80
C ILE A 281 -17.81 7.09 -19.50
N ALA A 282 -16.84 6.73 -20.35
CA ALA A 282 -16.85 5.51 -21.12
C ALA A 282 -16.51 4.28 -20.27
N SER A 283 -15.47 4.35 -19.43
CA SER A 283 -15.07 3.26 -18.53
C SER A 283 -16.15 2.91 -17.52
N ASN A 284 -16.92 3.89 -17.01
CA ASN A 284 -18.04 3.62 -16.12
C ASN A 284 -19.19 2.83 -16.78
N LYS A 285 -19.24 2.77 -18.12
CA LYS A 285 -20.25 1.98 -18.86
C LYS A 285 -19.82 0.55 -19.18
N GLY A 286 -18.52 0.27 -19.24
CA GLY A 286 -18.04 -1.05 -19.70
C GLY A 286 -16.54 -1.32 -19.52
N GLY A 287 -15.88 -0.64 -18.58
CA GLY A 287 -14.47 -0.81 -18.26
C GLY A 287 -13.50 -0.27 -19.32
N LEU A 288 -12.24 -0.71 -19.25
CA LEU A 288 -11.16 -0.24 -20.12
C LEU A 288 -11.47 -0.44 -21.61
N GLU A 289 -12.07 -1.57 -21.99
CA GLU A 289 -12.43 -1.84 -23.39
C GLU A 289 -13.45 -0.84 -23.91
N ALA A 290 -14.46 -0.50 -23.11
CA ALA A 290 -15.43 0.54 -23.48
C ALA A 290 -14.79 1.93 -23.58
N ALA A 291 -13.80 2.24 -22.73
CA ALA A 291 -13.06 3.49 -22.80
C ALA A 291 -12.21 3.60 -24.08
N ILE A 292 -11.48 2.55 -24.42
CA ILE A 292 -10.71 2.49 -25.67
C ILE A 292 -11.63 2.57 -26.88
N TYR A 293 -12.75 1.86 -26.85
CA TYR A 293 -13.75 1.88 -27.91
C TYR A 293 -14.40 3.26 -28.07
N ASP A 294 -14.70 3.99 -26.98
CA ASP A 294 -15.30 5.33 -27.09
C ASP A 294 -14.28 6.37 -27.61
N ILE A 295 -13.03 6.29 -27.18
CA ILE A 295 -11.95 7.20 -27.61
C ILE A 295 -11.53 6.96 -29.06
N LEU A 296 -11.31 5.70 -29.45
CA LEU A 296 -10.77 5.35 -30.77
C LEU A 296 -11.84 4.90 -31.76
N GLY A 297 -12.98 4.39 -31.27
CA GLY A 297 -13.97 3.74 -32.11
C GLY A 297 -13.67 2.29 -32.46
N VAL A 298 -12.68 1.69 -31.81
CA VAL A 298 -12.06 0.42 -32.21
C VAL A 298 -12.26 -0.66 -31.15
N ASP A 299 -12.76 -1.82 -31.59
CA ASP A 299 -12.67 -3.06 -30.81
C ASP A 299 -11.27 -3.66 -31.00
N MET A 300 -10.47 -3.66 -29.93
CA MET A 300 -9.12 -4.20 -29.98
C MET A 300 -9.08 -5.71 -30.20
N GLY A 301 -10.13 -6.46 -29.82
CA GLY A 301 -10.27 -7.87 -30.15
C GLY A 301 -10.39 -8.08 -31.67
N LEU A 302 -11.13 -7.21 -32.35
CA LEU A 302 -11.26 -7.24 -33.81
C LEU A 302 -9.93 -6.90 -34.50
N ILE A 303 -9.16 -5.94 -33.98
CA ILE A 303 -7.83 -5.60 -34.53
C ILE A 303 -6.84 -6.77 -34.38
N ASN A 304 -6.88 -7.46 -33.24
CA ASN A 304 -5.98 -8.58 -32.96
C ASN A 304 -6.27 -9.83 -33.82
N GLU A 305 -7.45 -9.94 -34.44
CA GLU A 305 -7.77 -11.02 -35.39
C GLU A 305 -7.14 -10.79 -36.80
N ILE A 306 -6.49 -9.64 -37.03
CA ILE A 306 -5.99 -9.23 -38.34
C ILE A 306 -4.48 -9.52 -38.50
N ASP A 307 -4.13 -10.70 -39.01
CA ASP A 307 -2.72 -11.04 -39.31
C ASP A 307 -2.29 -10.88 -40.79
N GLY A 308 -3.21 -10.53 -41.68
CA GLY A 308 -2.90 -10.31 -43.10
C GLY A 308 -4.14 -10.27 -44.00
N ILE A 309 -3.94 -10.17 -45.31
CA ILE A 309 -5.06 -9.96 -46.25
C ILE A 309 -6.10 -11.11 -46.22
N GLY A 310 -5.66 -12.34 -45.90
CA GLY A 310 -6.55 -13.49 -45.77
C GLY A 310 -7.46 -13.44 -44.53
N SER A 311 -6.98 -12.92 -43.40
CA SER A 311 -7.81 -12.77 -42.20
C SER A 311 -8.78 -11.60 -42.37
N VAL A 312 -8.36 -10.50 -43.01
CA VAL A 312 -9.27 -9.40 -43.35
C VAL A 312 -10.37 -9.85 -44.30
N ALA A 313 -10.04 -10.65 -45.33
CA ALA A 313 -11.06 -11.22 -46.21
C ALA A 313 -12.05 -12.10 -45.44
N LYS A 314 -11.56 -12.94 -44.52
CA LYS A 314 -12.42 -13.76 -43.64
C LYS A 314 -13.35 -12.88 -42.80
N LEU A 315 -12.82 -11.88 -42.11
CA LEU A 315 -13.58 -10.92 -41.30
C LEU A 315 -14.60 -10.13 -42.14
N TYR A 316 -14.23 -9.74 -43.36
CA TYR A 316 -15.13 -9.05 -44.28
C TYR A 316 -16.34 -9.91 -44.66
N PHE A 317 -16.20 -11.24 -44.73
CA PHE A 317 -17.32 -12.14 -45.00
C PHE A 317 -18.07 -12.61 -43.75
N THR A 318 -17.42 -12.67 -42.58
CA THR A 318 -18.03 -13.20 -41.35
C THR A 318 -18.51 -12.13 -40.37
N LYS A 319 -17.92 -10.93 -40.43
CA LYS A 319 -18.08 -9.81 -39.49
C LYS A 319 -18.11 -8.45 -40.21
N GLN A 320 -18.69 -8.40 -41.41
CA GLN A 320 -18.70 -7.19 -42.27
C GLN A 320 -19.23 -5.95 -41.54
N SER A 321 -20.33 -6.09 -40.81
CA SER A 321 -20.96 -5.00 -40.07
C SER A 321 -20.06 -4.44 -38.97
N GLU A 322 -19.23 -5.28 -38.34
CA GLU A 322 -18.30 -4.87 -37.29
C GLU A 322 -17.14 -4.04 -37.89
N LEU A 323 -16.61 -4.46 -39.04
CA LEU A 323 -15.58 -3.71 -39.78
C LEU A 323 -16.10 -2.37 -40.31
N ASP A 324 -17.30 -2.34 -40.89
CA ASP A 324 -17.92 -1.10 -41.35
C ASP A 324 -18.19 -0.14 -40.16
N THR A 325 -18.57 -0.69 -39.00
CA THR A 325 -18.76 0.10 -37.76
C THR A 325 -17.43 0.67 -37.28
N MET A 326 -16.37 -0.13 -37.23
CA MET A 326 -15.03 0.31 -36.85
C MET A 326 -14.54 1.47 -37.74
N ILE A 327 -14.68 1.36 -39.07
CA ILE A 327 -14.25 2.42 -40.00
C ILE A 327 -15.05 3.72 -39.79
N ARG A 328 -16.37 3.62 -39.57
CA ARG A 328 -17.22 4.79 -39.28
C ARG A 328 -16.81 5.45 -37.96
N ASN A 329 -16.65 4.67 -36.90
CA ASN A 329 -16.28 5.21 -35.61
C ASN A 329 -14.89 5.85 -35.65
N LEU A 330 -13.91 5.22 -36.31
CA LEU A 330 -12.59 5.82 -36.52
C LEU A 330 -12.69 7.15 -37.28
N ASN A 331 -13.52 7.22 -38.32
CA ASN A 331 -13.74 8.46 -39.07
C ASN A 331 -14.32 9.58 -38.20
N ASP A 332 -15.16 9.24 -37.22
CA ASP A 332 -15.85 10.20 -36.36
C ASP A 332 -15.05 10.57 -35.11
N ASN A 333 -14.25 9.65 -34.57
CA ASN A 333 -13.54 9.79 -33.29
C ASN A 333 -12.10 10.28 -33.45
N ILE A 334 -11.34 9.77 -34.44
CA ILE A 334 -9.95 10.19 -34.68
C ILE A 334 -9.82 11.71 -34.84
N PRO A 335 -10.68 12.42 -35.58
CA PRO A 335 -10.57 13.88 -35.68
C PRO A 335 -10.68 14.61 -34.34
N LYS A 336 -11.48 14.10 -33.40
CA LYS A 336 -11.62 14.69 -32.06
C LYS A 336 -10.36 14.45 -31.23
N LEU A 337 -9.90 13.19 -31.18
CA LEU A 337 -8.64 12.83 -30.50
C LEU A 337 -7.45 13.61 -31.06
N MET A 338 -7.39 13.79 -32.38
CA MET A 338 -6.35 14.54 -33.06
C MET A 338 -6.24 15.98 -32.58
N SER A 339 -7.36 16.66 -32.29
CA SER A 339 -7.33 18.03 -31.78
C SER A 339 -6.52 18.11 -30.48
N ASN A 340 -6.81 17.22 -29.53
CA ASN A 340 -6.17 17.20 -28.22
C ASN A 340 -4.70 16.75 -28.34
N ILE A 341 -4.42 15.73 -29.15
CA ILE A 341 -3.05 15.24 -29.39
C ILE A 341 -2.19 16.31 -30.07
N THR A 342 -2.70 17.02 -31.07
CA THR A 342 -1.96 18.10 -31.75
C THR A 342 -1.62 19.25 -30.79
N THR A 343 -2.50 19.59 -29.85
CA THR A 343 -2.17 20.57 -28.81
C THR A 343 -0.99 20.10 -27.95
N ILE A 344 -1.00 18.83 -27.53
CA ILE A 344 0.06 18.24 -26.71
C ILE A 344 1.38 18.20 -27.48
N THR A 345 1.38 17.69 -28.71
CA THR A 345 2.59 17.55 -29.53
C THR A 345 3.20 18.90 -29.89
N SER A 346 2.37 19.91 -30.18
CA SER A 346 2.82 21.28 -30.47
C SER A 346 3.53 21.95 -29.29
N ASN A 347 3.29 21.47 -28.06
CA ASN A 347 3.92 21.96 -26.84
C ASN A 347 4.99 21.00 -26.29
N ALA A 348 5.22 19.85 -26.91
CA ALA A 348 6.14 18.82 -26.41
C ALA A 348 7.58 19.34 -26.27
N ASP A 349 8.08 20.12 -27.23
CA ASP A 349 9.44 20.67 -27.15
C ASP A 349 9.61 21.64 -25.97
N VAL A 350 8.56 22.40 -25.64
CA VAL A 350 8.54 23.31 -24.49
C VAL A 350 8.53 22.49 -23.19
N ILE A 351 7.60 21.54 -23.06
CA ILE A 351 7.44 20.70 -21.85
C ILE A 351 8.73 19.93 -21.56
N PHE A 352 9.25 19.18 -22.53
CA PHE A 352 10.47 18.40 -22.36
C PHE A 352 11.73 19.26 -22.37
N GLY A 353 11.70 20.41 -23.05
CA GLY A 353 12.77 21.41 -22.97
C GLY A 353 12.97 21.93 -21.55
N ARG A 354 11.87 22.21 -20.82
CA ARG A 354 11.95 22.62 -19.41
C ARG A 354 12.50 21.52 -18.50
N LEU A 355 12.09 20.27 -18.70
CA LEU A 355 12.66 19.13 -17.98
C LEU A 355 14.16 18.97 -18.25
N GLN A 356 14.61 19.24 -19.49
CA GLN A 356 16.03 19.24 -19.84
C GLN A 356 16.78 20.39 -19.16
N ASP A 357 16.24 21.61 -19.24
CA ASP A 357 16.84 22.81 -18.67
C ASP A 357 16.99 22.68 -17.14
N ALA A 358 16.03 22.03 -16.49
CA ALA A 358 16.05 21.73 -15.06
C ALA A 358 16.90 20.51 -14.69
N GLY A 359 17.49 19.81 -15.66
CA GLY A 359 18.40 18.67 -15.42
C GLY A 359 17.73 17.32 -15.18
N TYR A 360 16.40 17.23 -15.30
CA TYR A 360 15.65 15.97 -15.13
C TYR A 360 15.81 15.01 -16.31
N ILE A 361 16.12 15.51 -17.51
CA ILE A 361 16.38 14.66 -18.68
C ILE A 361 17.57 15.18 -19.48
N THR A 362 18.22 14.29 -20.22
CA THR A 362 19.27 14.67 -21.18
C THR A 362 18.66 15.18 -22.48
N GLY A 363 19.44 15.92 -23.28
CA GLY A 363 19.00 16.35 -24.63
C GLY A 363 18.62 15.17 -25.54
N LYS A 364 19.31 14.02 -25.43
CA LYS A 364 18.94 12.81 -26.17
C LYS A 364 17.58 12.26 -25.74
N GLN A 365 17.30 12.23 -24.43
CA GLN A 365 16.01 11.79 -23.92
C GLN A 365 14.90 12.73 -24.35
N LYS A 366 15.13 14.06 -24.31
CA LYS A 366 14.20 15.05 -24.88
C LYS A 366 13.88 14.75 -26.34
N ASP A 367 14.89 14.58 -27.18
CA ASP A 367 14.71 14.34 -28.62
C ASP A 367 13.86 13.09 -28.88
N VAL A 368 14.07 12.02 -28.11
CA VAL A 368 13.25 10.79 -28.20
C VAL A 368 11.82 11.05 -27.77
N LEU A 369 11.58 11.69 -26.62
CA LEU A 369 10.22 12.00 -26.13
C LEU A 369 9.42 12.82 -27.15
N VAL A 370 10.03 13.88 -27.70
CA VAL A 370 9.42 14.71 -28.74
C VAL A 370 9.15 13.89 -30.00
N THR A 371 10.10 13.06 -30.42
CA THR A 371 9.98 12.23 -31.64
C THR A 371 8.85 11.20 -31.53
N GLU A 372 8.78 10.45 -30.44
CA GLU A 372 7.77 9.39 -30.28
C GLU A 372 6.36 9.97 -30.14
N ILE A 373 6.18 11.07 -29.40
CA ILE A 373 4.87 11.75 -29.31
C ILE A 373 4.45 12.31 -30.67
N THR A 374 5.39 12.89 -31.44
CA THR A 374 5.13 13.35 -32.81
C THR A 374 4.80 12.19 -33.76
N LYS A 375 5.44 11.02 -33.58
CA LYS A 375 5.13 9.81 -34.34
C LYS A 375 3.70 9.35 -34.07
N ILE A 376 3.23 9.35 -32.82
CA ILE A 376 1.84 9.02 -32.47
C ILE A 376 0.86 9.92 -33.23
N GLU A 377 1.06 11.24 -33.22
CA GLU A 377 0.23 12.17 -33.99
C GLU A 377 0.21 11.85 -35.48
N LYS A 378 1.39 11.61 -36.06
CA LYS A 378 1.53 11.29 -37.50
C LYS A 378 0.80 9.99 -37.87
N GLU A 379 0.88 8.96 -37.04
CA GLU A 379 0.20 7.69 -37.29
C GLU A 379 -1.33 7.84 -37.18
N LEU A 380 -1.83 8.64 -36.24
CA LEU A 380 -3.26 9.00 -36.17
C LEU A 380 -3.72 9.78 -37.43
N GLN A 381 -2.90 10.70 -37.95
CA GLN A 381 -3.16 11.35 -39.26
C GLN A 381 -3.14 10.35 -40.43
N GLY A 382 -2.28 9.33 -40.35
CA GLY A 382 -2.22 8.22 -41.31
C GLY A 382 -3.51 7.40 -41.35
N ILE A 383 -4.09 7.10 -40.18
CA ILE A 383 -5.41 6.46 -40.06
C ILE A 383 -6.47 7.31 -40.74
N GLN A 384 -6.53 8.62 -40.43
CA GLN A 384 -7.52 9.53 -41.02
C GLN A 384 -7.38 9.61 -42.55
N THR A 385 -6.15 9.67 -43.06
CA THR A 385 -5.86 9.70 -44.50
C THR A 385 -6.27 8.40 -45.19
N THR A 386 -5.99 7.27 -44.56
CA THR A 386 -6.37 5.94 -45.07
C THR A 386 -7.88 5.84 -45.22
N ILE A 387 -8.65 6.24 -44.21
CA ILE A 387 -10.12 6.24 -44.25
C ILE A 387 -10.64 7.13 -45.39
N LYS A 388 -10.16 8.38 -45.49
CA LYS A 388 -10.56 9.31 -46.57
C LYS A 388 -10.27 8.75 -47.98
N SER A 389 -9.11 8.10 -48.15
CA SER A 389 -8.73 7.50 -49.44
C SER A 389 -9.62 6.31 -49.81
N ASN A 390 -10.09 5.55 -48.81
CA ASN A 390 -10.94 4.38 -49.02
C ASN A 390 -12.36 4.76 -49.47
N VAL A 391 -12.92 5.85 -48.93
CA VAL A 391 -14.22 6.40 -49.38
C VAL A 391 -14.21 6.63 -50.89
N GLY A 392 -13.13 7.20 -51.44
CA GLY A 392 -12.98 7.42 -52.88
C GLY A 392 -12.91 6.15 -53.73
N ILE A 393 -12.51 5.00 -53.15
CA ILE A 393 -12.52 3.69 -53.83
C ILE A 393 -13.94 3.09 -53.79
N ARG A 394 -14.65 3.23 -52.66
CA ARG A 394 -16.05 2.76 -52.52
C ARG A 394 -17.00 3.51 -53.47
N ASP A 395 -16.75 4.79 -53.72
CA ASP A 395 -17.53 5.63 -54.65
C ASP A 395 -17.42 5.22 -56.13
N MET A 396 -16.47 4.34 -56.49
CA MET A 396 -16.31 3.84 -57.87
C MET A 396 -17.32 2.74 -58.25
N GLY A 397 -18.01 2.12 -57.27
CA GLY A 397 -19.11 1.18 -57.51
C GLY A 397 -18.72 -0.23 -58.01
N ASP A 398 -17.43 -0.59 -58.06
CA ASP A 398 -16.95 -1.94 -58.39
C ASP A 398 -16.73 -2.75 -57.10
N PHE A 399 -17.49 -3.84 -56.94
CA PHE A 399 -17.45 -4.71 -55.78
C PHE A 399 -16.07 -5.33 -55.49
N PHE A 400 -15.30 -5.73 -56.51
CA PHE A 400 -13.98 -6.34 -56.30
C PHE A 400 -12.91 -5.31 -55.99
N ALA A 401 -13.01 -4.12 -56.60
CA ALA A 401 -12.17 -2.97 -56.25
C ALA A 401 -12.46 -2.48 -54.82
N GLN A 402 -13.73 -2.47 -54.42
CA GLN A 402 -14.16 -2.13 -53.07
C GLN A 402 -13.62 -3.13 -52.03
N LEU A 403 -13.78 -4.43 -52.25
CA LEU A 403 -13.28 -5.44 -51.31
C LEU A 403 -11.75 -5.38 -51.16
N GLY A 404 -11.03 -5.20 -52.26
CA GLY A 404 -9.57 -5.00 -52.22
C GLY A 404 -9.15 -3.70 -51.54
N GLY A 405 -9.90 -2.61 -51.76
CA GLY A 405 -9.70 -1.30 -51.13
C GLY A 405 -9.96 -1.32 -49.63
N ASP A 406 -11.08 -1.90 -49.21
CA ASP A 406 -11.47 -2.06 -47.81
C ASP A 406 -10.44 -2.94 -47.07
N ALA A 407 -10.03 -4.07 -47.66
CA ALA A 407 -9.02 -4.94 -47.06
C ALA A 407 -7.65 -4.26 -46.93
N GLY A 408 -7.21 -3.55 -47.98
CA GLY A 408 -5.95 -2.79 -47.95
C GLY A 408 -5.99 -1.64 -46.93
N SER A 409 -7.13 -0.99 -46.77
CA SER A 409 -7.31 0.12 -45.82
C SER A 409 -7.30 -0.37 -44.37
N ILE A 410 -7.98 -1.48 -44.08
CA ILE A 410 -7.96 -2.12 -42.75
C ILE A 410 -6.54 -2.54 -42.36
N LEU A 411 -5.77 -3.15 -43.27
CA LEU A 411 -4.37 -3.51 -43.00
C LEU A 411 -3.49 -2.29 -42.71
N LYS A 412 -3.70 -1.19 -43.43
CA LYS A 412 -2.99 0.07 -43.18
C LYS A 412 -3.36 0.67 -41.83
N ILE A 413 -4.65 0.69 -41.49
CA ILE A 413 -5.13 1.16 -40.17
C ILE A 413 -4.49 0.34 -39.05
N LYS A 414 -4.47 -0.99 -39.17
CA LYS A 414 -3.74 -1.84 -38.20
C LYS A 414 -2.26 -1.46 -38.12
N GLY A 415 -1.59 -1.30 -39.25
CA GLY A 415 -0.17 -0.91 -39.26
C GLY A 415 0.10 0.41 -38.55
N HIS A 416 -0.80 1.39 -38.66
CA HIS A 416 -0.72 2.64 -37.91
C HIS A 416 -0.95 2.42 -36.40
N ILE A 417 -1.92 1.58 -36.00
CA ILE A 417 -2.15 1.23 -34.59
C ILE A 417 -0.93 0.51 -33.99
N ASP A 418 -0.36 -0.46 -34.70
CA ASP A 418 0.84 -1.18 -34.28
C ASP A 418 2.03 -0.19 -34.11
N ALA A 419 2.18 0.79 -35.00
CA ALA A 419 3.23 1.81 -34.90
C ALA A 419 3.02 2.77 -33.71
N ILE A 420 1.77 3.08 -33.35
CA ILE A 420 1.45 3.81 -32.12
C ILE A 420 1.85 2.99 -30.89
N GLN A 421 1.52 1.69 -30.86
CA GLN A 421 1.90 0.78 -29.78
C GLN A 421 3.43 0.70 -29.62
N GLU A 422 4.18 0.56 -30.71
CA GLU A 422 5.65 0.57 -30.69
C GLU A 422 6.22 1.88 -30.12
N SER A 423 5.57 3.01 -30.39
CA SER A 423 5.98 4.31 -29.85
C SER A 423 5.74 4.36 -28.33
N LEU A 424 4.60 3.87 -27.86
CA LEU A 424 4.29 3.74 -26.41
C LEU A 424 5.24 2.76 -25.71
N GLU A 425 5.60 1.64 -26.35
CA GLU A 425 6.61 0.70 -25.85
C GLU A 425 7.98 1.37 -25.73
N THR A 426 8.35 2.22 -26.69
CA THR A 426 9.60 2.99 -26.62
C THR A 426 9.60 3.99 -25.48
N LEU A 427 8.46 4.67 -25.24
CA LEU A 427 8.27 5.58 -24.10
C LEU A 427 8.24 4.84 -22.75
N SER A 428 7.95 3.53 -22.76
CA SER A 428 7.92 2.67 -21.57
C SER A 428 9.25 1.96 -21.29
N LYS A 429 10.34 2.29 -21.99
CA LYS A 429 11.66 1.69 -21.77
C LYS A 429 12.27 2.12 -20.43
N ASP A 430 13.13 1.26 -19.88
CA ASP A 430 13.80 1.45 -18.58
C ASP A 430 14.44 2.84 -18.41
N ASP A 431 15.10 3.38 -19.45
CA ASP A 431 15.72 4.71 -19.42
C ASP A 431 14.73 5.85 -19.07
N PHE A 432 13.44 5.70 -19.40
CA PHE A 432 12.38 6.68 -19.08
C PHE A 432 11.67 6.34 -17.77
N LEU A 433 11.54 5.05 -17.44
CA LEU A 433 11.04 4.61 -16.15
C LEU A 433 11.97 5.07 -15.01
N GLU A 434 13.29 5.09 -15.22
CA GLU A 434 14.26 5.63 -14.26
C GLU A 434 14.07 7.13 -14.01
N ILE A 435 13.74 7.91 -15.06
CA ILE A 435 13.40 9.34 -14.92
C ILE A 435 12.16 9.50 -14.04
N LEU A 436 11.11 8.73 -14.30
CA LEU A 436 9.87 8.75 -13.51
C LEU A 436 10.12 8.30 -12.07
N HIS A 437 10.97 7.29 -11.86
CA HIS A 437 11.35 6.81 -10.53
C HIS A 437 12.04 7.91 -9.74
N ARG A 438 13.06 8.57 -10.31
CA ARG A 438 13.77 9.68 -9.66
C ARG A 438 12.85 10.87 -9.35
N ILE A 439 11.94 11.20 -10.27
CA ILE A 439 10.91 12.22 -10.03
C ILE A 439 9.98 11.80 -8.87
N GLY A 440 9.64 10.50 -8.80
CA GLY A 440 8.77 9.94 -7.78
C GLY A 440 9.44 9.72 -6.42
N GLU A 441 10.76 9.71 -6.28
CA GLU A 441 11.44 9.48 -5.00
C GLU A 441 11.00 10.49 -3.93
N SER A 442 10.93 11.77 -4.30
CA SER A 442 10.49 12.89 -3.45
C SER A 442 9.03 12.82 -3.02
N HIS A 443 8.23 11.96 -3.68
CA HIS A 443 6.87 11.64 -3.25
C HIS A 443 6.86 10.79 -1.97
N SER A 444 7.90 10.01 -1.70
CA SER A 444 7.87 8.99 -0.64
C SER A 444 7.90 9.56 0.79
N ILE A 445 7.27 8.82 1.72
CA ILE A 445 7.33 9.09 3.16
C ILE A 445 8.78 9.09 3.68
N SER A 446 9.63 8.23 3.12
CA SER A 446 11.03 8.08 3.54
C SER A 446 11.85 9.35 3.27
N GLU A 447 11.68 9.97 2.10
CA GLU A 447 12.37 11.22 1.76
C GLU A 447 11.94 12.38 2.67
N ILE A 448 10.64 12.47 2.99
CA ILE A 448 10.13 13.45 3.94
C ILE A 448 10.71 13.21 5.34
N LEU A 449 10.69 11.97 5.84
CA LEU A 449 11.28 11.61 7.13
C LEU A 449 12.76 11.98 7.20
N GLN A 450 13.52 11.69 6.15
CA GLN A 450 14.93 12.05 6.06
C GLN A 450 15.13 13.58 6.08
N SER A 451 14.25 14.33 5.42
CA SER A 451 14.35 15.79 5.29
C SER A 451 13.92 16.54 6.56
N ILE A 452 12.98 16.01 7.35
CA ILE A 452 12.59 16.59 8.65
C ILE A 452 13.47 16.11 9.82
N SER A 453 14.39 15.18 9.56
CA SER A 453 15.31 14.65 10.57
C SER A 453 16.19 15.75 11.15
N GLY A 454 16.47 15.68 12.46
CA GLY A 454 17.27 16.68 13.15
C GLY A 454 18.02 16.15 14.37
N GLY A 455 19.10 16.86 14.73
CA GLY A 455 19.90 16.53 15.91
C GLY A 455 20.66 15.21 15.76
N ASN A 456 20.47 14.29 16.70
CA ASN A 456 21.05 12.96 16.68
C ASN A 456 20.10 11.89 16.10
N LYS A 457 18.88 12.25 15.70
CA LYS A 457 17.87 11.34 15.14
C LYS A 457 17.79 11.54 13.62
N SER A 458 17.78 10.45 12.89
CA SER A 458 17.61 10.39 11.43
C SER A 458 16.82 9.14 11.06
N TYR A 459 16.46 8.98 9.79
CA TYR A 459 15.80 7.78 9.30
C TYR A 459 16.56 7.15 8.13
N ILE A 460 16.45 5.82 7.99
CA ILE A 460 16.80 5.09 6.78
C ILE A 460 15.54 4.32 6.38
N GLY A 461 14.91 4.70 5.27
CA GLY A 461 13.51 4.34 5.04
C GLY A 461 12.65 4.93 6.17
N THR A 462 11.89 4.07 6.86
CA THR A 462 11.12 4.46 8.06
C THR A 462 11.72 3.95 9.37
N ASP A 463 12.93 3.38 9.33
CA ASP A 463 13.64 2.95 10.53
C ASP A 463 14.36 4.13 11.20
N MET A 464 14.18 4.26 12.51
CA MET A 464 14.86 5.28 13.31
C MET A 464 16.34 4.94 13.48
N VAL A 465 17.19 5.90 13.14
CA VAL A 465 18.64 5.84 13.28
C VAL A 465 19.12 6.92 14.24
N LEU A 466 19.78 6.51 15.33
CA LEU A 466 20.42 7.44 16.26
C LEU A 466 21.92 7.54 15.97
N THR A 467 22.45 8.76 16.07
CA THR A 467 23.86 9.07 15.84
C THR A 467 24.56 9.37 17.16
N ALA A 468 25.48 8.50 17.55
CA ALA A 468 26.38 8.71 18.67
C ALA A 468 27.65 9.46 18.19
N ARG A 469 28.01 10.55 18.86
CA ARG A 469 29.24 11.30 18.57
C ARG A 469 30.28 11.04 19.64
N LYS A 470 31.45 10.55 19.24
CA LYS A 470 32.62 10.42 20.11
C LYS A 470 33.81 11.16 19.51
N GLY A 471 34.00 12.41 19.92
CA GLY A 471 34.97 13.32 19.32
C GLY A 471 34.57 13.72 17.89
N LYS A 472 35.44 13.47 16.91
CA LYS A 472 35.17 13.74 15.47
C LYS A 472 34.56 12.55 14.72
N LYS A 473 34.31 11.43 15.39
CA LYS A 473 33.77 10.22 14.77
C LYS A 473 32.30 10.08 15.13
N GLU A 474 31.51 9.72 14.14
CA GLU A 474 30.09 9.45 14.28
C GLU A 474 29.85 7.96 14.08
N ILE A 475 29.02 7.38 14.94
CA ILE A 475 28.53 6.01 14.82
C ILE A 475 27.02 6.11 14.70
N ARG A 476 26.47 5.58 13.60
CA ARG A 476 25.04 5.52 13.35
C ARG A 476 24.53 4.14 13.73
N VAL A 477 23.49 4.10 14.56
CA VAL A 477 22.85 2.87 15.02
C VAL A 477 21.41 2.88 14.53
N ASN A 478 21.02 1.89 13.72
CA ASN A 478 19.62 1.65 13.41
C ASN A 478 18.95 1.09 14.68
N MET A 479 18.24 1.97 15.38
CA MET A 479 17.59 1.64 16.65
C MET A 479 16.38 0.75 16.43
N SER A 480 15.63 0.94 15.36
CA SER A 480 14.48 0.09 15.04
C SER A 480 14.90 -1.37 14.86
N ALA A 481 15.97 -1.61 14.08
CA ALA A 481 16.53 -2.94 13.88
C ALA A 481 17.13 -3.52 15.17
N ALA A 482 17.82 -2.70 15.97
CA ALA A 482 18.41 -3.15 17.23
C ALA A 482 17.35 -3.59 18.26
N LEU A 483 16.29 -2.79 18.42
CA LEU A 483 15.18 -3.10 19.32
C LEU A 483 14.41 -4.33 18.84
N GLN A 484 14.18 -4.45 17.53
CA GLN A 484 13.54 -5.64 16.94
C GLN A 484 14.38 -6.91 17.16
N MET A 485 15.68 -6.86 16.87
CA MET A 485 16.60 -7.99 17.11
C MET A 485 16.56 -8.42 18.57
N TYR A 486 16.60 -7.45 19.48
CA TYR A 486 16.58 -7.71 20.90
C TYR A 486 15.25 -8.30 21.37
N ASN A 487 14.10 -7.78 20.93
CA ASN A 487 12.80 -8.32 21.29
C ASN A 487 12.61 -9.75 20.75
N GLN A 488 12.75 -9.94 19.44
CA GLN A 488 12.57 -11.24 18.79
C GLN A 488 13.57 -12.28 19.31
N GLY A 489 14.84 -11.88 19.47
CA GLY A 489 15.86 -12.76 20.03
C GLY A 489 15.59 -13.12 21.48
N SER A 490 15.10 -12.20 22.32
CA SER A 490 14.72 -12.50 23.70
C SER A 490 13.54 -13.48 23.77
N ALA A 491 12.51 -13.30 22.94
CA ALA A 491 11.34 -14.17 22.89
C ALA A 491 11.72 -15.61 22.49
N ILE A 492 12.53 -15.77 21.43
CA ILE A 492 13.02 -17.08 20.98
C ILE A 492 13.85 -17.77 22.07
N LEU A 493 14.65 -17.02 22.83
CA LEU A 493 15.43 -17.57 23.93
C LEU A 493 14.55 -18.01 25.11
N GLN A 494 13.54 -17.24 25.47
CA GLN A 494 12.58 -17.61 26.50
C GLN A 494 11.82 -18.89 26.13
N GLU A 495 11.35 -19.00 24.88
CA GLU A 495 10.71 -20.21 24.38
C GLU A 495 11.67 -21.41 24.44
N LYS A 496 12.91 -21.23 23.99
CA LYS A 496 13.92 -22.28 24.06
C LYS A 496 14.22 -22.72 25.50
N GLU A 497 14.32 -21.79 26.43
CA GLU A 497 14.54 -22.09 27.85
C GLU A 497 13.35 -22.86 28.45
N PHE A 498 12.13 -22.46 28.11
CA PHE A 498 10.91 -23.15 28.49
C PHE A 498 10.88 -24.58 27.95
N GLU A 499 11.18 -24.78 26.66
CA GLU A 499 11.21 -26.11 26.04
C GLU A 499 12.30 -27.02 26.67
N ILE A 500 13.47 -26.47 27.00
CA ILE A 500 14.50 -27.21 27.74
C ILE A 500 13.98 -27.65 29.12
N GLU A 501 13.22 -26.80 29.81
CA GLU A 501 12.61 -27.16 31.09
C GLU A 501 11.57 -28.26 30.95
N GLN A 502 10.69 -28.16 29.94
CA GLN A 502 9.69 -29.21 29.66
C GLN A 502 10.35 -30.53 29.30
N PHE A 503 11.39 -30.50 28.48
CA PHE A 503 12.16 -31.68 28.11
C PHE A 503 12.83 -32.33 29.33
N SER A 504 13.44 -31.52 30.20
CA SER A 504 14.02 -32.00 31.46
C SER A 504 12.97 -32.69 32.36
N LYS A 505 11.77 -32.11 32.48
CA LYS A 505 10.66 -32.72 33.24
C LYS A 505 10.16 -34.02 32.61
N ALA A 506 10.11 -34.09 31.28
CA ALA A 506 9.70 -35.29 30.56
C ALA A 506 10.70 -36.44 30.79
N ILE A 507 12.00 -36.17 30.78
CA ILE A 507 13.03 -37.17 31.09
C ILE A 507 12.84 -37.73 32.51
N GLU A 508 12.68 -36.87 33.51
CA GLU A 508 12.49 -37.32 34.90
C GLU A 508 11.23 -38.19 35.02
N ARG A 509 10.10 -37.74 34.45
CA ARG A 509 8.82 -38.45 34.55
C ARG A 509 8.81 -39.77 33.77
N GLU A 510 9.15 -39.72 32.49
CA GLU A 510 8.96 -40.84 31.56
C GLU A 510 10.07 -41.87 31.62
N MET A 511 11.28 -41.49 32.04
CA MET A 511 12.42 -42.42 32.14
C MET A 511 12.72 -42.77 33.58
N ILE A 512 13.03 -41.78 34.42
CA ILE A 512 13.58 -42.02 35.76
C ILE A 512 12.49 -42.52 36.71
N GLU A 513 11.37 -41.81 36.83
CA GLU A 513 10.25 -42.20 37.69
C GLU A 513 9.56 -43.46 37.20
N ALA A 514 9.31 -43.58 35.89
CA ALA A 514 8.72 -44.78 35.30
C ALA A 514 9.55 -46.04 35.61
N TYR A 515 10.87 -45.98 35.41
CA TYR A 515 11.76 -47.09 35.75
C TYR A 515 11.75 -47.41 37.25
N LYS A 516 11.83 -46.39 38.13
CA LYS A 516 11.74 -46.58 39.58
C LYS A 516 10.42 -47.26 39.98
N ASN A 517 9.31 -46.84 39.37
CA ASN A 517 7.98 -47.39 39.63
C ASN A 517 7.86 -48.84 39.17
N GLU A 518 8.31 -49.16 37.95
CA GLU A 518 8.30 -50.55 37.45
C GLU A 518 9.23 -51.45 38.25
N ARG A 519 10.43 -50.99 38.59
CA ARG A 519 11.36 -51.71 39.47
C ARG A 519 10.71 -52.04 40.81
N LYS A 520 10.00 -51.07 41.41
CA LYS A 520 9.28 -51.27 42.67
C LYS A 520 8.17 -52.31 42.52
N LYS A 521 7.38 -52.27 41.44
CA LYS A 521 6.34 -53.29 41.15
C LYS A 521 6.94 -54.69 41.04
N VAL A 522 8.07 -54.85 40.34
CA VAL A 522 8.76 -56.14 40.20
C VAL A 522 9.26 -56.66 41.55
N ILE A 523 9.93 -55.82 42.34
CA ILE A 523 10.44 -56.22 43.67
C ILE A 523 9.28 -56.60 44.60
N GLN A 524 8.20 -55.81 44.61
CA GLN A 524 7.00 -56.14 45.39
C GLN A 524 6.45 -57.51 44.97
N LYS A 525 6.38 -57.78 43.65
CA LYS A 525 5.87 -59.06 43.16
C LYS A 525 6.78 -60.24 43.53
N ILE A 526 8.10 -60.07 43.48
CA ILE A 526 9.07 -61.07 43.96
C ILE A 526 8.85 -61.35 45.44
N ASN A 527 8.81 -60.30 46.27
CA ASN A 527 8.59 -60.45 47.71
C ASN A 527 7.27 -61.15 48.03
N ASP A 528 6.19 -60.83 47.31
CA ASP A 528 4.89 -61.49 47.45
C ASP A 528 4.97 -62.99 47.11
N MET A 529 5.72 -63.34 46.06
CA MET A 529 5.93 -64.73 45.63
C MET A 529 6.76 -65.53 46.63
N GLU A 530 7.81 -64.95 47.19
CA GLU A 530 8.67 -65.61 48.18
C GLU A 530 7.99 -65.75 49.54
N ALA A 531 7.22 -64.74 49.97
CA ALA A 531 6.48 -64.77 51.22
C ALA A 531 5.28 -65.75 51.17
N SER A 532 4.66 -65.91 50.00
CA SER A 532 3.48 -66.78 49.83
C SER A 532 3.58 -67.75 48.64
N PRO A 533 4.55 -68.69 48.61
CA PRO A 533 4.82 -69.56 47.46
C PRO A 533 3.62 -70.40 46.99
N ARG A 534 2.77 -70.83 47.94
CA ARG A 534 1.61 -71.68 47.68
C ARG A 534 0.54 -71.02 46.83
N LEU A 535 0.44 -69.68 46.87
CA LEU A 535 -0.52 -68.93 46.05
C LEU A 535 -0.18 -69.01 44.55
N TYR A 536 1.05 -69.38 44.22
CA TYR A 536 1.57 -69.44 42.85
C TYR A 536 1.68 -70.86 42.29
N ASN A 537 1.05 -71.86 42.94
CA ASN A 537 1.02 -73.26 42.47
C ASN A 537 0.45 -73.39 41.05
N ASN A 538 -0.43 -72.48 40.64
CA ASN A 538 -0.97 -72.45 39.29
C ASN A 538 0.10 -72.30 38.21
N LEU A 539 1.26 -71.69 38.50
CA LEU A 539 2.38 -71.57 37.56
C LEU A 539 3.03 -72.93 37.20
N LEU A 540 2.79 -73.99 37.96
CA LEU A 540 3.24 -75.34 37.59
C LEU A 540 2.46 -75.91 36.39
N SER A 541 1.24 -75.40 36.14
CA SER A 541 0.39 -75.88 35.04
C SER A 541 0.91 -75.52 33.65
N THR A 542 1.84 -74.56 33.54
CA THR A 542 2.38 -74.04 32.27
C THR A 542 3.65 -74.74 31.76
N HIS A 543 4.29 -75.65 32.52
CA HIS A 543 5.59 -76.25 32.18
C HIS A 543 5.58 -77.78 31.93
N GLY A 544 4.46 -78.37 31.50
CA GLY A 544 4.45 -79.68 30.82
C GLY A 544 3.42 -80.71 31.30
N LEU A 545 3.13 -81.64 30.38
CA LEU A 545 2.06 -82.67 30.37
C LEU A 545 2.24 -83.85 31.35
N PHE A 546 2.72 -83.62 32.57
CA PHE A 546 2.75 -84.64 33.63
C PHE A 546 1.92 -84.17 34.84
N PRO A 547 1.28 -85.08 35.62
CA PRO A 547 0.24 -84.71 36.57
C PRO A 547 0.77 -83.73 37.62
N THR A 548 0.46 -82.46 37.41
CA THR A 548 0.79 -81.32 38.26
C THR A 548 0.05 -81.38 39.60
N PHE A 549 -0.94 -82.27 39.73
CA PHE A 549 -1.85 -82.39 40.88
C PHE A 549 -1.21 -82.88 42.19
N THR A 550 0.02 -83.39 42.18
CA THR A 550 0.69 -83.87 43.40
C THR A 550 1.89 -83.02 43.82
N LYS A 551 2.29 -82.04 43.02
CA LYS A 551 3.44 -81.17 43.30
C LYS A 551 2.94 -79.84 43.87
N ARG A 552 3.52 -79.42 45.00
CA ARG A 552 3.25 -78.12 45.63
C ARG A 552 4.54 -77.33 45.69
N ILE A 553 4.46 -76.06 45.34
CA ILE A 553 5.54 -75.10 45.56
C ILE A 553 5.62 -74.84 47.07
N THR A 554 6.71 -75.31 47.67
CA THR A 554 6.98 -75.15 49.11
C THR A 554 7.83 -73.92 49.40
N SER A 555 8.64 -73.49 48.43
CA SER A 555 9.46 -72.27 48.49
C SER A 555 9.68 -71.73 47.08
N ILE A 556 9.62 -70.40 46.92
CA ILE A 556 10.15 -69.69 45.75
C ILE A 556 11.34 -68.88 46.25
N ARG A 557 12.43 -68.90 45.48
CA ARG A 557 13.58 -68.02 45.68
C ARG A 557 13.93 -67.42 44.32
N ALA A 558 13.65 -66.15 44.15
CA ALA A 558 13.99 -65.41 42.95
C ALA A 558 15.42 -64.88 43.11
N HIS A 559 16.30 -65.34 42.22
CA HIS A 559 17.67 -64.83 42.14
C HIS A 559 17.72 -63.80 41.01
N GLU A 560 17.12 -62.63 41.24
CA GLU A 560 17.04 -61.56 40.25
C GLU A 560 18.04 -60.45 40.53
N VAL A 561 18.61 -59.89 39.46
CA VAL A 561 19.51 -58.73 39.53
C VAL A 561 18.93 -57.63 38.65
N LEU A 562 18.25 -56.67 39.28
CA LEU A 562 17.74 -55.49 38.58
C LEU A 562 18.87 -54.47 38.45
N TYR A 563 19.51 -54.45 37.28
CA TYR A 563 20.54 -53.48 36.93
C TYR A 563 19.95 -52.07 36.87
N PRO A 564 20.69 -51.03 37.30
CA PRO A 564 20.26 -49.65 37.16
C PRO A 564 20.00 -49.31 35.70
N LEU A 565 19.20 -48.28 35.45
CA LEU A 565 18.98 -47.77 34.11
C LEU A 565 20.29 -47.13 33.59
N GLU A 566 20.98 -47.82 32.69
CA GLU A 566 22.24 -47.36 32.10
C GLU A 566 21.97 -46.41 30.92
N GLN A 567 22.82 -45.39 30.73
CA GLN A 567 22.74 -44.41 29.63
C GLN A 567 21.43 -43.60 29.55
N ALA A 568 20.64 -43.57 30.62
CA ALA A 568 19.44 -42.73 30.74
C ALA A 568 19.71 -41.36 31.39
N ASP A 569 20.93 -41.17 31.87
CA ASP A 569 21.40 -39.88 32.39
C ASP A 569 21.71 -38.97 31.21
N LEU A 570 20.78 -38.07 30.91
CA LEU A 570 20.90 -37.04 29.89
C LEU A 570 21.33 -35.70 30.50
N ASP A 571 21.89 -35.68 31.71
CA ASP A 571 22.26 -34.45 32.41
C ASP A 571 23.32 -33.67 31.63
N GLN A 572 24.25 -34.36 30.95
CA GLN A 572 25.26 -33.71 30.12
C GLN A 572 24.65 -33.02 28.89
N GLU A 573 23.71 -33.68 28.22
CA GLU A 573 22.97 -33.14 27.09
C GLU A 573 22.11 -31.94 27.52
N LEU A 574 21.37 -32.07 28.63
CA LEU A 574 20.57 -30.99 29.21
C LEU A 574 21.45 -29.80 29.63
N GLN A 575 22.61 -30.07 30.23
CA GLN A 575 23.57 -29.03 30.59
C GLN A 575 24.08 -28.31 29.34
N ARG A 576 24.43 -29.03 28.27
CA ARG A 576 24.86 -28.40 26.99
C ARG A 576 23.77 -27.53 26.38
N LEU A 577 22.51 -27.97 26.44
CA LEU A 577 21.38 -27.17 25.96
C LEU A 577 21.22 -25.88 26.76
N ARG A 578 21.26 -25.97 28.10
CA ARG A 578 21.20 -24.81 29.00
C ARG A 578 22.38 -23.85 28.78
N GLU A 579 23.59 -24.36 28.67
CA GLU A 579 24.79 -23.55 28.38
C GLU A 579 24.69 -22.83 27.04
N THR A 580 24.08 -23.47 26.04
CA THR A 580 23.89 -22.86 24.71
C THR A 580 22.85 -21.74 24.77
N ALA A 581 21.75 -21.94 25.50
CA ALA A 581 20.74 -20.89 25.72
C ALA A 581 21.34 -19.70 26.48
N GLU A 582 22.07 -19.96 27.56
CA GLU A 582 22.71 -18.92 28.37
C GLU A 582 23.76 -18.13 27.58
N LYS A 583 24.59 -18.79 26.75
CA LYS A 583 25.54 -18.11 25.88
C LYS A 583 24.85 -17.16 24.90
N ALA A 584 23.74 -17.59 24.30
CA ALA A 584 22.98 -16.76 23.38
C ALA A 584 22.31 -15.57 24.11
N ARG A 585 21.78 -15.79 25.32
CA ARG A 585 21.24 -14.73 26.18
C ARG A 585 22.31 -13.68 26.51
N LEU A 586 23.50 -14.12 26.90
CA LEU A 586 24.63 -13.22 27.18
C LEU A 586 25.08 -12.44 25.94
N GLN A 587 24.97 -13.02 24.72
CA GLN A 587 25.26 -12.30 23.48
C GLN A 587 24.25 -11.19 23.21
N ILE A 588 22.95 -11.46 23.34
CA ILE A 588 21.89 -10.45 23.14
C ILE A 588 22.02 -9.30 24.16
N GLU A 589 22.24 -9.63 25.43
CA GLU A 589 22.51 -8.64 26.48
C GLU A 589 23.81 -7.86 26.21
N GLY A 590 24.83 -8.52 25.66
CA GLY A 590 26.07 -7.89 25.24
C GLY A 590 25.85 -6.84 24.15
N TYR A 591 25.01 -7.13 23.15
CA TYR A 591 24.67 -6.17 22.10
C TYR A 591 23.91 -4.96 22.65
N ARG A 592 22.91 -5.19 23.51
CA ARG A 592 22.18 -4.12 24.21
C ARG A 592 23.16 -3.18 24.93
N LYS A 593 24.01 -3.73 25.81
CA LYS A 593 24.97 -2.94 26.60
C LYS A 593 25.98 -2.21 25.73
N ALA A 594 26.41 -2.82 24.62
CA ALA A 594 27.30 -2.17 23.66
C ALA A 594 26.62 -0.93 23.06
N ILE A 595 25.35 -1.02 22.67
CA ILE A 595 24.57 0.11 22.16
C ILE A 595 24.39 1.18 23.24
N GLU A 596 23.94 0.82 24.45
CA GLU A 596 23.81 1.77 25.58
C GLU A 596 25.12 2.54 25.84
N SER A 597 26.26 1.83 25.81
CA SER A 597 27.58 2.44 26.03
C SER A 597 28.01 3.42 24.93
N LEU A 598 27.50 3.29 23.70
CA LEU A 598 27.78 4.23 22.61
C LEU A 598 27.16 5.60 22.88
N PHE A 599 26.06 5.63 23.63
CA PHE A 599 25.30 6.83 23.96
C PHE A 599 25.48 7.25 25.41
N GLU A 600 26.66 6.96 25.99
CA GLU A 600 27.01 7.37 27.36
C GLU A 600 26.02 6.89 28.43
N GLU A 601 25.42 5.72 28.23
CA GLU A 601 24.38 5.16 29.11
C GLU A 601 23.16 6.09 29.25
N ASP A 602 22.75 6.74 28.14
CA ASP A 602 21.49 7.49 28.09
C ASP A 602 20.34 6.61 28.59
N GLU A 603 19.76 7.00 29.73
CA GLU A 603 18.68 6.29 30.40
C GLU A 603 17.49 6.03 29.47
N ARG A 604 17.28 6.88 28.45
CA ARG A 604 16.20 6.70 27.47
C ARG A 604 16.43 5.46 26.61
N ILE A 605 17.66 5.22 26.16
CA ILE A 605 17.99 4.07 25.31
C ILE A 605 17.88 2.78 26.11
N ALA A 606 18.39 2.77 27.34
CA ALA A 606 18.23 1.63 28.23
C ALA A 606 16.75 1.31 28.48
N LYS A 607 15.94 2.35 28.73
CA LYS A 607 14.49 2.22 28.91
C LYS A 607 13.81 1.65 27.66
N GLN A 608 14.18 2.07 26.45
CA GLN A 608 13.62 1.51 25.22
C GLN A 608 13.83 -0.01 25.12
N PHE A 609 15.03 -0.50 25.45
CA PHE A 609 15.30 -1.95 25.48
C PHE A 609 14.52 -2.67 26.59
N ASP A 610 14.26 -2.03 27.73
CA ASP A 610 13.44 -2.65 28.78
C ASP A 610 11.96 -2.75 28.36
N LEU A 611 11.42 -1.69 27.77
CA LEU A 611 10.02 -1.64 27.34
C LEU A 611 9.73 -2.57 26.15
N ILE A 612 10.66 -2.72 25.20
CA ILE A 612 10.43 -3.53 24.00
C ILE A 612 10.23 -5.03 24.31
N ARG A 613 10.71 -5.53 25.47
CA ARG A 613 10.48 -6.93 25.88
C ARG A 613 9.02 -7.25 26.18
N GLY A 614 8.19 -6.23 26.42
CA GLY A 614 6.78 -6.37 26.79
C GLY A 614 5.79 -6.36 25.63
N ILE A 615 6.29 -6.24 24.39
CA ILE A 615 5.50 -6.17 23.14
C ILE A 615 5.67 -7.45 22.35
#